data_AF-A0A533WL88-F1
#
_entry.id   AF-A0A533WL88-F1
#
_cell.length_a   1.000
_cell.length_b   1.000
_cell.length_c   1.000
_cell.angle_alpha   90.00
_cell.angle_beta   90.00
_cell.angle_gamma   90.00
#
_symmetry.space_group_name_H-M   'P 1'
#
loop_
_entity.id
_entity.type
_entity.pdbx_description
1 polymer ?
#
loop_
_entity_poly.entity_id
_entity_poly.type
_entity_poly.pdbx_seq_one_letter_code
_entity_poly.pdbx_strand_id
1 'polypeptide(L)'
;MLEEKTLMNNSAELDRIMTVVIPTLNEESGIAKVIEELHQLGFKNILLIDGYSKDKTVAVATQLGAKVIYQQGKGKTGALKTAVDAVDTPYMLVMDGDFTYDAASINRLLQHMTVYDEIIGARVPTEKSSMTGLHKFGNSIITKVFNLLMNTNLSDVCSGMYILRT
;
A
#
# COMPACT_ATOMS: atom_id res chain seq x y z
N MET A 1 13.19 -18.35 -0.83
CA MET A 1 13.92 -17.90 -2.05
C MET A 1 13.49 -18.59 -3.35
N LEU A 2 13.49 -19.93 -3.49
CA LEU A 2 12.95 -20.59 -4.70
C LEU A 2 11.41 -20.55 -4.77
N GLU A 3 10.74 -20.69 -3.63
CA GLU A 3 9.27 -20.54 -3.52
C GLU A 3 8.80 -19.10 -3.80
N GLU A 4 9.52 -18.09 -3.30
CA GLU A 4 9.20 -16.67 -3.53
C GLU A 4 9.30 -16.25 -5.01
N LYS A 5 10.35 -16.70 -5.72
CA LYS A 5 10.44 -16.48 -7.18
C LYS A 5 9.34 -17.20 -7.95
N THR A 6 8.83 -18.32 -7.42
CA THR A 6 7.74 -19.07 -8.03
C THR A 6 6.41 -18.36 -7.83
N LEU A 7 6.17 -17.77 -6.66
CA LEU A 7 5.01 -16.95 -6.35
C LEU A 7 4.93 -15.70 -7.25
N MET A 8 6.05 -15.02 -7.48
CA MET A 8 6.11 -13.81 -8.34
C MET A 8 5.81 -14.10 -9.82
N ASN A 9 5.97 -15.34 -10.28
CA ASN A 9 5.70 -15.73 -11.67
C ASN A 9 4.28 -16.27 -11.89
N ASN A 10 3.48 -16.42 -10.82
CA ASN A 10 2.14 -16.97 -10.92
C ASN A 10 1.11 -16.04 -10.28
N SER A 11 0.54 -15.13 -11.09
CA SER A 11 -0.51 -14.19 -10.65
C SER A 11 -1.65 -14.84 -9.88
N ALA A 12 -2.07 -16.06 -10.24
CA ALA A 12 -3.18 -16.74 -9.57
C ALA A 12 -2.83 -17.19 -8.14
N GLU A 13 -1.58 -17.53 -7.88
CA GLU A 13 -1.13 -17.84 -6.51
C GLU A 13 -0.92 -16.57 -5.70
N LEU A 14 -0.39 -15.51 -6.33
CA LEU A 14 -0.25 -14.20 -5.68
C LEU A 14 -1.61 -13.64 -5.24
N ASP A 15 -2.62 -13.72 -6.10
CA ASP A 15 -3.99 -13.30 -5.80
C ASP A 15 -4.63 -14.10 -4.66
N ARG A 16 -4.27 -15.38 -4.49
CA ARG A 16 -4.77 -16.23 -3.39
C ARG A 16 -4.15 -15.88 -2.05
N ILE A 17 -2.88 -15.48 -2.04
CA ILE A 17 -2.16 -15.25 -0.79
C ILE A 17 -2.13 -13.78 -0.38
N MET A 18 -2.45 -12.86 -1.29
CA MET A 18 -2.29 -11.42 -1.06
C MET A 18 -3.47 -10.61 -1.60
N THR A 19 -3.95 -9.69 -0.77
CA THR A 19 -4.86 -8.61 -1.17
C THR A 19 -4.11 -7.29 -1.18
N VAL A 20 -4.16 -6.57 -2.30
CA VAL A 20 -3.65 -5.21 -2.39
C VAL A 20 -4.73 -4.23 -1.97
N VAL A 21 -4.48 -3.50 -0.89
CA VAL A 21 -5.40 -2.53 -0.31
C VAL A 21 -4.98 -1.12 -0.71
N ILE A 22 -5.91 -0.39 -1.32
CA ILE A 22 -5.71 1.00 -1.73
C ILE A 22 -6.73 1.90 -1.02
N PRO A 23 -6.36 2.61 0.07
CA PRO A 23 -7.23 3.61 0.67
C PRO A 23 -7.29 4.86 -0.23
N THR A 24 -8.49 5.39 -0.48
CA THR A 24 -8.66 6.55 -1.36
C THR A 24 -9.58 7.62 -0.80
N LEU A 25 -9.31 8.88 -1.14
CA LEU A 25 -10.24 10.01 -0.96
C LEU A 25 -9.95 11.09 -2.00
N ASN A 26 -10.70 11.06 -3.10
CA ASN A 26 -10.54 11.92 -4.28
C ASN A 26 -9.18 11.77 -4.98
N GLU A 27 -8.89 10.56 -5.45
CA GLU A 27 -7.63 10.17 -6.11
C GLU A 27 -7.81 9.93 -7.63
N GLU A 28 -8.79 10.56 -8.29
CA GLU A 28 -9.11 10.26 -9.70
C GLU A 28 -7.92 10.42 -10.67
N SER A 29 -6.96 11.29 -10.32
CA SER A 29 -5.79 11.58 -11.15
C SER A 29 -4.68 10.52 -11.09
N GLY A 30 -4.62 9.77 -9.98
CA GLY A 30 -3.58 8.79 -9.70
C GLY A 30 -4.07 7.34 -9.81
N ILE A 31 -5.30 7.08 -9.40
CA ILE A 31 -5.78 5.71 -9.14
C ILE A 31 -5.71 4.79 -10.36
N ALA A 32 -5.96 5.32 -11.56
CA ALA A 32 -5.85 4.53 -12.80
C ALA A 32 -4.43 3.97 -12.98
N LYS A 33 -3.42 4.82 -12.81
CA LYS A 33 -2.01 4.45 -13.00
C LYS A 33 -1.56 3.44 -11.95
N VAL A 34 -1.97 3.64 -10.70
CA VAL A 34 -1.67 2.71 -9.60
C VAL A 34 -2.21 1.31 -9.92
N ILE A 35 -3.47 1.19 -10.31
CA ILE A 35 -4.09 -0.10 -10.62
C ILE A 35 -3.47 -0.74 -11.88
N GLU A 36 -3.16 0.05 -12.91
CA GLU A 36 -2.50 -0.43 -14.12
C GLU A 36 -1.09 -0.98 -13.83
N GLU A 37 -0.29 -0.30 -13.00
CA GLU A 37 1.04 -0.80 -12.60
C GLU A 37 0.94 -2.08 -11.76
N LEU A 38 -0.03 -2.15 -10.86
CA LEU A 38 -0.30 -3.38 -10.08
C LEU A 38 -0.65 -4.56 -10.99
N HIS A 39 -1.50 -4.34 -12.01
CA HIS A 39 -1.82 -5.37 -13.00
C HIS A 39 -0.60 -5.82 -13.80
N GLN A 40 0.29 -4.89 -14.19
CA GLN A 40 1.53 -5.22 -14.89
C GLN A 40 2.45 -6.11 -14.06
N LEU A 41 2.40 -5.97 -12.73
CA LEU A 41 3.12 -6.83 -11.78
C LEU A 41 2.36 -8.12 -11.42
N GLY A 42 1.17 -8.32 -11.97
CA GLY A 42 0.37 -9.53 -11.79
C GLY A 42 -0.56 -9.52 -10.58
N PHE A 43 -0.72 -8.40 -9.88
CA PHE A 43 -1.71 -8.24 -8.80
C PHE A 43 -3.08 -7.94 -9.38
N LYS A 44 -4.07 -8.81 -9.13
CA LYS A 44 -5.46 -8.60 -9.56
C LYS A 44 -6.43 -8.59 -8.38
N ASN A 45 -6.07 -9.20 -7.26
CA ASN A 45 -6.84 -9.10 -6.03
C ASN A 45 -6.64 -7.72 -5.35
N ILE A 46 -7.29 -6.71 -5.90
CA ILE A 46 -7.20 -5.31 -5.47
C ILE A 46 -8.51 -4.93 -4.75
N LEU A 47 -8.37 -4.50 -3.50
CA LEU A 47 -9.43 -3.97 -2.65
C LEU A 47 -9.22 -2.47 -2.43
N LEU A 48 -10.05 -1.65 -3.06
CA LEU A 48 -10.08 -0.22 -2.83
C LEU A 48 -11.03 0.10 -1.67
N ILE A 49 -10.53 0.87 -0.70
CA ILE A 49 -11.31 1.36 0.44
C ILE A 49 -11.56 2.85 0.26
N ASP A 50 -12.78 3.20 -0.14
CA ASP A 50 -13.10 4.57 -0.48
C ASP A 50 -13.64 5.39 0.70
N GLY A 51 -13.09 6.59 0.85
CA GLY A 51 -13.44 7.61 1.83
C GLY A 51 -14.70 8.41 1.53
N TYR A 52 -15.59 7.92 0.67
CA TYR A 52 -16.69 8.68 0.07
C TYR A 52 -16.18 9.81 -0.84
N SER A 53 -15.32 9.44 -1.78
CA SER A 53 -14.83 10.32 -2.85
C SER A 53 -16.00 10.95 -3.61
N LYS A 54 -15.82 12.21 -3.99
CA LYS A 54 -16.80 13.03 -4.74
C LYS A 54 -16.43 13.18 -6.21
N ASP A 55 -15.28 12.66 -6.59
CA ASP A 55 -14.75 12.66 -7.94
C ASP A 55 -14.95 11.28 -8.60
N LYS A 56 -14.22 10.99 -9.68
CA LYS A 56 -14.38 9.73 -10.42
C LYS A 56 -13.58 8.55 -9.85
N THR A 57 -12.96 8.67 -8.68
CA THR A 57 -12.07 7.63 -8.10
C THR A 57 -12.70 6.23 -8.13
N VAL A 58 -13.90 6.10 -7.54
CA VAL A 58 -14.61 4.81 -7.46
C VAL A 58 -14.97 4.26 -8.84
N ALA A 59 -15.43 5.12 -9.74
CA ALA A 59 -15.83 4.73 -11.08
C ALA A 59 -14.63 4.20 -11.88
N VAL A 60 -13.49 4.90 -11.82
CA VAL A 60 -12.24 4.50 -12.48
C VAL A 60 -11.73 3.18 -11.92
N ALA A 61 -11.67 3.03 -10.60
CA ALA A 61 -11.18 1.80 -9.97
C ALA A 61 -12.05 0.58 -10.29
N THR A 62 -13.37 0.74 -10.25
CA THR A 62 -14.32 -0.32 -10.59
C THR A 62 -14.18 -0.73 -12.07
N GLN A 63 -14.01 0.24 -12.97
CA GLN A 63 -13.81 -0.03 -14.40
C GLN A 63 -12.54 -0.84 -14.66
N LEU A 64 -11.50 -0.63 -13.85
CA LEU A 64 -10.25 -1.37 -13.94
C LEU A 64 -10.29 -2.72 -13.19
N GLY A 65 -11.42 -3.07 -12.55
CA GLY A 65 -11.61 -4.39 -11.93
C GLY A 65 -11.26 -4.46 -10.44
N ALA A 66 -10.98 -3.33 -9.78
CA ALA A 66 -10.82 -3.33 -8.32
C ALA A 66 -12.16 -3.55 -7.61
N LYS A 67 -12.14 -4.35 -6.55
CA LYS A 67 -13.28 -4.46 -5.62
C LYS A 67 -13.32 -3.20 -4.77
N VAL A 68 -14.47 -2.55 -4.68
CA VAL A 68 -14.62 -1.31 -3.89
C VAL A 68 -15.51 -1.57 -2.68
N ILE A 69 -15.06 -1.14 -1.51
CA ILE A 69 -15.89 -1.00 -0.30
C ILE A 69 -15.69 0.39 0.32
N TYR A 70 -16.67 0.85 1.09
CA TYR A 70 -16.63 2.16 1.72
C TYR A 70 -16.08 2.08 3.14
N GLN A 71 -15.23 3.05 3.50
CA GLN A 71 -14.61 3.07 4.81
C GLN A 71 -15.64 3.28 5.94
N GLN A 72 -15.36 2.64 7.07
CA GLN A 72 -15.92 2.98 8.37
C GLN A 72 -15.03 4.02 9.06
N GLY A 73 -15.65 5.00 9.71
CA GLY A 73 -14.91 6.09 10.36
C GLY A 73 -14.30 7.08 9.36
N LYS A 74 -13.28 7.83 9.80
CA LYS A 74 -12.67 8.94 9.03
C LYS A 74 -11.17 8.79 8.91
N GLY A 75 -10.62 9.40 7.86
CA GLY A 75 -9.18 9.41 7.59
C GLY A 75 -8.62 8.05 7.18
N LYS A 76 -7.33 8.02 6.88
CA LYS A 76 -6.61 6.83 6.41
C LYS A 76 -6.69 5.67 7.39
N THR A 77 -6.66 5.94 8.70
CA THR A 77 -6.79 4.90 9.72
C THR A 77 -8.16 4.22 9.72
N GLY A 78 -9.24 4.95 9.42
CA GLY A 78 -10.58 4.36 9.24
C GLY A 78 -10.64 3.44 8.02
N ALA A 79 -10.02 3.85 6.91
CA ALA A 79 -9.90 3.02 5.72
C ALA A 79 -9.09 1.74 6.00
N LEU A 80 -7.93 1.86 6.66
CA LEU A 80 -7.10 0.70 7.02
C LEU A 80 -7.79 -0.25 8.00
N LYS A 81 -8.52 0.28 9.00
CA LYS A 81 -9.32 -0.56 9.90
C LYS A 81 -10.37 -1.35 9.12
N THR A 82 -11.06 -0.70 8.19
CA THR A 82 -12.06 -1.34 7.33
C THR A 82 -11.44 -2.43 6.46
N ALA A 83 -10.22 -2.21 5.96
CA ALA A 83 -9.48 -3.21 5.20
C ALA A 83 -9.12 -4.43 6.03
N VAL A 84 -8.59 -4.23 7.25
CA VAL A 84 -8.23 -5.35 8.16
C VAL A 84 -9.44 -6.24 8.44
N ASP A 85 -10.63 -5.65 8.60
CA ASP A 85 -11.87 -6.42 8.80
C ASP A 85 -12.36 -7.15 7.53
N ALA A 86 -11.90 -6.74 6.34
CA ALA A 86 -12.40 -7.21 5.04
C ALA A 86 -11.43 -8.13 4.27
N VAL A 87 -10.13 -8.10 4.60
CA VAL A 87 -9.10 -8.93 3.97
C VAL A 87 -9.11 -10.32 4.59
N ASP A 88 -9.15 -11.34 3.75
CA ASP A 88 -9.15 -12.77 4.13
C ASP A 88 -7.94 -13.54 3.58
N THR A 89 -7.04 -12.87 2.87
CA THR A 89 -5.79 -13.44 2.36
C THR A 89 -4.67 -13.37 3.40
N PRO A 90 -3.75 -14.36 3.46
CA PRO A 90 -2.60 -14.41 4.39
C PRO A 90 -1.71 -13.16 4.48
N TYR A 91 -1.72 -12.33 3.43
CA TYR A 91 -0.97 -11.09 3.39
C TYR A 91 -1.83 -9.92 2.89
N MET A 92 -1.59 -8.75 3.46
CA MET A 92 -2.17 -7.48 3.03
C MET A 92 -1.04 -6.55 2.60
N LEU A 93 -1.04 -6.14 1.33
CA LEU A 93 -0.17 -5.09 0.82
C LEU A 93 -0.95 -3.79 0.79
N VAL A 94 -0.48 -2.77 1.48
CA VAL A 94 -1.05 -1.41 1.41
C VAL A 94 -0.23 -0.57 0.45
N MET A 95 -0.91 0.21 -0.39
CA MET A 95 -0.29 1.20 -1.29
C MET A 95 -1.21 2.43 -1.43
N ASP A 96 -0.64 3.64 -1.44
CA ASP A 96 -1.41 4.87 -1.64
C ASP A 96 -1.96 5.00 -3.08
N GLY A 97 -3.15 5.58 -3.22
CA GLY A 97 -3.85 5.75 -4.51
C GLY A 97 -3.42 6.97 -5.33
N ASP A 98 -2.53 7.81 -4.81
CA ASP A 98 -2.13 9.11 -5.38
C ASP A 98 -0.98 9.03 -6.40
N PHE A 99 -0.49 7.81 -6.69
CA PHE A 99 0.62 7.56 -7.60
C PHE A 99 1.97 8.16 -7.15
N THR A 100 2.19 8.32 -5.84
CA THR A 100 3.48 8.78 -5.30
C THR A 100 4.52 7.67 -5.14
N TYR A 101 4.10 6.40 -5.17
CA TYR A 101 4.97 5.23 -5.11
C TYR A 101 5.02 4.53 -6.46
N ASP A 102 6.22 4.08 -6.84
CA ASP A 102 6.41 3.15 -7.95
C ASP A 102 6.04 1.73 -7.48
N ALA A 103 5.02 1.13 -8.11
CA ALA A 103 4.57 -0.22 -7.76
C ALA A 103 5.70 -1.25 -7.89
N ALA A 104 6.68 -1.04 -8.77
CA ALA A 104 7.81 -1.97 -8.93
C ALA A 104 8.62 -2.14 -7.64
N SER A 105 8.53 -1.18 -6.70
CA SER A 105 9.13 -1.27 -5.36
C SER A 105 8.59 -2.45 -4.55
N ILE A 106 7.36 -2.89 -4.79
CA ILE A 106 6.71 -4.04 -4.13
C ILE A 106 7.59 -5.30 -4.24
N ASN A 107 8.26 -5.50 -5.38
CA ASN A 107 9.13 -6.66 -5.60
C ASN A 107 10.24 -6.79 -4.55
N ARG A 108 10.70 -5.68 -3.98
CA ARG A 108 11.70 -5.69 -2.89
C ARG A 108 11.08 -6.10 -1.56
N LEU A 109 9.84 -5.70 -1.29
CA LEU A 109 9.14 -6.06 -0.07
C LEU A 109 8.79 -7.56 -0.09
N LEU A 110 8.37 -8.09 -1.24
CA LEU A 110 8.05 -9.51 -1.42
C LEU A 110 9.22 -10.46 -1.08
N GLN A 111 10.47 -10.01 -1.19
CA GLN A 111 11.65 -10.82 -0.83
C GLN A 111 11.77 -11.12 0.67
N HIS A 112 10.97 -10.44 1.48
CA HIS A 112 11.03 -10.47 2.94
C HIS A 112 9.75 -10.98 3.59
N MET A 113 8.65 -11.11 2.84
CA MET A 113 7.29 -11.37 3.37
C MET A 113 7.14 -12.72 4.10
N THR A 114 8.00 -13.69 3.80
CA THR A 114 7.96 -15.00 4.47
C THR A 114 8.66 -14.96 5.84
N VAL A 115 9.56 -14.01 6.05
CA VAL A 115 10.46 -13.91 7.20
C VAL A 115 9.93 -12.95 8.27
N TYR A 116 9.26 -11.87 7.86
CA TYR A 116 8.78 -10.83 8.78
C TYR A 116 7.24 -10.73 8.75
N ASP A 117 6.66 -10.28 9.85
CA ASP A 117 5.21 -10.05 9.97
C ASP A 117 4.78 -8.69 9.43
N GLU A 118 5.69 -7.71 9.42
CA GLU A 118 5.48 -6.38 8.86
C GLU A 118 6.74 -5.90 8.12
N ILE A 119 6.53 -5.36 6.92
CA ILE A 119 7.60 -4.80 6.08
C ILE A 119 7.15 -3.45 5.56
N ILE A 120 7.83 -2.40 6.01
CA ILE A 120 7.53 -1.03 5.62
C ILE A 120 8.50 -0.58 4.53
N GLY A 121 7.97 -0.15 3.39
CA GLY A 121 8.77 0.44 2.32
C GLY A 121 9.25 1.82 2.74
N ALA A 122 10.57 2.06 2.75
CA ALA A 122 11.11 3.37 3.08
C ALA A 122 11.20 4.26 1.83
N ARG A 123 10.65 5.49 1.89
CA ARG A 123 10.84 6.46 0.80
C ARG A 123 12.29 6.92 0.78
N VAL A 124 12.92 6.81 -0.40
CA VAL A 124 14.24 7.39 -0.64
C VAL A 124 14.02 8.77 -1.28
N PRO A 125 14.53 9.86 -0.68
CA PRO A 125 14.42 11.19 -1.28
C PRO A 125 15.09 11.20 -2.65
N THR A 126 14.32 11.38 -3.71
CA THR A 126 14.82 11.66 -5.07
C THR A 126 14.66 13.15 -5.39
N GLU A 127 15.33 13.66 -6.42
CA GLU A 127 15.16 15.06 -6.85
C GLU A 127 13.70 15.40 -7.24
N LYS A 128 12.90 14.39 -7.58
CA LYS A 128 11.46 14.50 -7.86
C LYS A 128 10.58 14.34 -6.61
N SER A 129 11.15 14.20 -5.40
CA SER A 129 10.36 13.98 -4.20
C SER A 129 9.48 15.20 -3.90
N SER A 130 8.16 15.04 -3.98
CA SER A 130 7.15 16.06 -3.67
C SER A 130 7.11 16.44 -2.18
N MET A 131 7.89 15.77 -1.33
CA MET A 131 7.96 16.06 0.10
C MET A 131 8.65 17.39 0.35
N THR A 132 7.85 18.38 0.77
CA THR A 132 8.36 19.66 1.29
C THR A 132 9.34 19.42 2.45
N GLY A 133 10.25 20.36 2.68
CA GLY A 133 11.21 20.29 3.79
C GLY A 133 10.52 20.11 5.16
N LEU A 134 9.31 20.67 5.31
CA LEU A 134 8.49 20.52 6.52
C LEU A 134 8.01 19.08 6.72
N HIS A 135 7.55 18.39 5.67
CA HIS A 135 7.15 16.99 5.76
C HIS A 135 8.34 16.09 6.13
N LYS A 136 9.53 16.37 5.57
CA LYS A 136 10.75 15.62 5.90
C LYS A 136 11.14 15.79 7.37
N PHE A 137 11.09 17.02 7.87
CA PHE A 137 11.38 17.32 9.29
C PHE A 137 10.37 16.66 10.23
N GLY A 138 9.07 16.81 9.95
CA GLY A 138 8.00 16.19 10.73
C GLY A 138 8.14 14.66 10.77
N ASN A 139 8.36 14.02 9.62
CA ASN A 139 8.59 12.58 9.55
C ASN A 139 9.83 12.17 10.37
N SER A 140 10.92 12.94 10.31
CA SER A 140 12.12 12.63 11.10
C SER A 140 11.86 12.65 12.61
N ILE A 141 11.07 13.61 13.11
CA ILE A 141 10.68 13.66 14.52
C ILE A 141 9.84 12.43 14.87
N ILE A 142 8.80 12.14 14.09
CA ILE A 142 7.89 11.03 14.35
C ILE A 142 8.67 9.70 14.34
N THR A 143 9.52 9.47 13.33
CA THR A 143 10.38 8.28 13.24
C THR A 143 11.31 8.15 14.46
N LYS A 144 11.94 9.23 14.92
CA LYS A 144 12.82 9.20 16.10
C LYS A 144 12.05 8.84 17.37
N VAL A 145 10.89 9.45 17.59
CA VAL A 145 10.05 9.16 18.76
C VAL A 145 9.55 7.72 18.71
N PHE A 146 9.10 7.25 17.55
CA PHE A 146 8.64 5.88 17.37
C PHE A 146 9.75 4.87 17.66
N ASN A 147 10.94 5.07 17.08
CA ASN A 147 12.11 4.22 17.31
C ASN A 147 12.51 4.17 18.79
N LEU A 148 12.40 5.30 19.51
CA LEU A 148 12.66 5.34 20.95
C LEU A 148 11.63 4.53 21.74
N LEU A 149 10.34 4.68 21.44
CA LEU A 149 9.26 4.03 22.18
C LEU A 149 9.17 2.52 21.89
N MET A 150 9.44 2.12 20.65
CA MET A 150 9.29 0.74 20.18
C MET A 150 10.61 -0.03 20.13
N ASN A 151 11.73 0.62 20.46
CA ASN A 151 13.08 0.05 20.38
C ASN A 151 13.39 -0.52 18.97
N THR A 152 13.06 0.27 17.94
CA THR A 152 13.25 -0.08 16.52
C THR A 152 14.29 0.84 15.85
N ASN A 153 14.68 0.52 14.61
CA ASN A 153 15.58 1.34 13.80
C ASN A 153 15.02 1.59 12.39
N LEU A 154 13.80 2.12 12.34
CA LEU A 154 13.11 2.46 11.10
C LEU A 154 13.61 3.79 10.54
N SER A 155 13.57 3.94 9.22
CA SER A 155 13.94 5.17 8.50
C SER A 155 12.72 6.02 8.11
N ASP A 156 11.55 5.41 7.93
CA ASP A 156 10.33 6.08 7.48
C ASP A 156 9.08 5.37 8.00
N VAL A 157 8.61 5.76 9.18
CA VAL A 157 7.41 5.15 9.79
C VAL A 157 6.11 5.61 9.16
N CYS A 158 6.10 6.78 8.50
CA CYS A 158 4.90 7.35 7.88
C CYS A 158 4.77 6.95 6.40
N SER A 159 5.31 5.80 6.01
CA SER A 159 5.18 5.30 4.65
C SER A 159 3.76 4.79 4.37
N GLY A 160 3.34 4.95 3.12
CA GLY A 160 2.07 4.47 2.59
C GLY A 160 2.18 3.15 1.85
N MET A 161 3.37 2.56 1.77
CA MET A 161 3.60 1.26 1.15
C MET A 161 4.19 0.28 2.16
N TYR A 162 3.45 -0.79 2.48
CA TYR A 162 3.90 -1.82 3.42
C TYR A 162 3.14 -3.13 3.24
N ILE A 163 3.75 -4.24 3.67
CA ILE A 163 3.13 -5.58 3.71
C ILE A 163 2.94 -5.98 5.17
N LEU A 164 1.76 -6.54 5.47
CA LEU A 164 1.42 -7.16 6.75
C LEU A 164 1.02 -8.62 6.54
N ARG A 165 1.42 -9.49 7.47
CA ARG A 165 0.81 -10.80 7.65
C ARG A 165 -0.52 -10.63 8.40
N THR A 166 -1.59 -11.22 7.87
CA THR A 166 -2.95 -11.21 8.45
C THR A 166 -3.19 -12.44 9.33
#